data_AF-A0A820PPV8-F1
#
_entry.id   AF-A0A820PPV8-F1
#
_cell.length_a   1.000
_cell.length_b   1.000
_cell.length_c   1.000
_cell.angle_alpha   90.00
_cell.angle_beta   90.00
_cell.angle_gamma   90.00
#
_symmetry.space_group_name_H-M   'P 1'
#
loop_
_entity.id
_entity.type
_entity.pdbx_description
1 polymer ?
#
loop_
_entity_poly.entity_id
_entity_poly.type
_entity_poly.pdbx_seq_one_letter_code
_entity_poly.pdbx_strand_id
1 'polypeptide(L)' 'ERTCSASVHTDSDDQFIKSKGNHGSHLPSPEEIEWRMFKSVVKKRIKEESIAIGLIYDQELARANFSQAGLAVSLSSQEA' A
#
# COMPACT_ATOMS: atom_id res chain seq x y z
N GLU A 1 -35.90 -21.41 4.10
CA GLU A 1 -36.63 -20.18 4.49
C GLU A 1 -35.70 -18.98 4.29
N ARG A 2 -36.15 -17.91 3.63
CA ARG A 2 -35.37 -16.67 3.42
C ARG A 2 -35.69 -15.66 4.52
N THR A 3 -35.51 -16.05 5.77
CA THR A 3 -35.76 -15.21 6.95
C THR A 3 -34.45 -14.61 7.44
N CYS A 4 -33.81 -13.81 6.58
CA CYS A 4 -32.69 -12.99 6.99
C CYS A 4 -33.25 -11.69 7.58
N SER A 5 -33.27 -11.58 8.91
CA SER A 5 -33.83 -10.44 9.64
C SER A 5 -32.86 -9.27 9.80
N ALA A 6 -31.73 -9.34 9.09
CA ALA A 6 -30.60 -8.51 9.39
C ALA A 6 -30.38 -7.47 8.29
N SER A 7 -29.99 -6.27 8.71
CA SER A 7 -29.98 -5.05 7.93
C SER A 7 -28.59 -4.42 7.99
N VAL A 8 -28.06 -4.01 6.84
CA VAL A 8 -26.78 -3.32 6.72
C VAL A 8 -27.03 -1.83 6.45
N HIS A 9 -26.31 -0.97 7.17
CA HIS A 9 -26.27 0.46 6.92
C HIS A 9 -24.96 0.79 6.20
N THR A 10 -25.07 1.44 5.05
CA THR A 10 -23.94 1.99 4.29
C THR A 10 -23.94 3.52 4.32
N ASP A 11 -22.80 4.13 4.01
CA ASP A 11 -22.71 5.57 3.73
C ASP A 11 -23.12 5.88 2.27
N SER A 12 -23.00 7.15 1.87
CA SER A 12 -23.30 7.61 0.51
C SER A 12 -22.37 7.04 -0.57
N ASP A 13 -21.25 6.46 -0.17
CA ASP A 13 -20.24 5.85 -1.05
C ASP A 13 -20.30 4.31 -0.99
N ASP A 14 -21.44 3.77 -0.53
CA ASP A 14 -21.72 2.34 -0.37
C ASP A 14 -20.74 1.60 0.58
N GLN A 15 -20.05 2.32 1.47
CA GLN A 15 -19.17 1.69 2.45
C GLN A 15 -19.95 1.20 3.66
N PHE A 16 -19.56 0.03 4.16
CA PHE A 16 -20.18 -0.59 5.33
C PHE A 16 -19.97 0.26 6.60
N ILE A 17 -21.05 0.66 7.26
CA ILE A 17 -21.01 1.37 8.56
C ILE A 17 -21.31 0.41 9.71
N LYS A 18 -22.48 -0.24 9.68
CA LYS A 18 -22.95 -1.12 10.77
C LYS A 18 -24.02 -2.09 10.27
N SER A 19 -24.11 -3.25 10.90
CA SER A 19 -25.20 -4.20 10.70
C SER A 19 -26.01 -4.41 11.98
N LYS A 20 -27.29 -4.75 11.83
CA LYS A 20 -28.20 -5.10 12.93
C LYS A 20 -28.90 -6.41 12.60
N GLY A 21 -29.03 -7.31 13.58
CA GLY A 21 -29.63 -8.64 13.41
C GLY A 21 -28.59 -9.73 13.17
N ASN A 22 -29.00 -11.01 13.25
CA ASN A 22 -28.12 -12.15 13.03
C ASN A 22 -28.19 -12.63 11.58
N HIS A 23 -27.13 -12.35 10.80
CA HIS A 23 -26.94 -12.92 9.47
C HIS A 23 -26.24 -14.28 9.61
N GLY A 24 -26.97 -15.34 9.98
CA GLY A 24 -26.38 -16.68 10.08
C GLY A 24 -25.63 -17.07 8.80
N SER A 25 -24.35 -17.45 8.92
CA SER A 25 -23.41 -18.06 7.95
C SER A 25 -23.33 -17.60 6.48
N HIS A 26 -24.15 -16.66 5.98
CA HIS A 26 -24.20 -16.29 4.55
C HIS A 26 -23.64 -14.90 4.23
N LEU A 27 -23.45 -14.05 5.24
CA LEU A 27 -22.70 -12.80 5.09
C LEU A 27 -21.39 -12.87 5.88
N PRO A 28 -20.33 -12.19 5.41
CA PRO A 28 -19.09 -12.09 6.15
C PRO A 28 -19.31 -11.39 7.49
N SER A 29 -18.57 -11.80 8.52
CA SER A 29 -18.59 -11.09 9.80
C SER A 29 -18.00 -9.68 9.64
N PRO A 30 -18.34 -8.73 10.53
CA PRO A 30 -17.71 -7.42 10.55
C PRO A 30 -16.17 -7.51 10.60
N GLU A 31 -15.63 -8.44 11.38
CA GLU A 31 -14.19 -8.72 11.47
C GLU A 31 -13.58 -9.16 10.12
N GLU A 32 -14.30 -9.98 9.36
CA GLU A 32 -13.87 -10.39 8.01
C GLU A 32 -13.89 -9.23 7.02
N ILE A 33 -14.84 -8.29 7.16
CA ILE A 33 -14.90 -7.08 6.34
C ILE A 33 -13.71 -6.17 6.68
N GLU A 34 -13.47 -5.90 7.96
CA GLU A 34 -12.34 -5.11 8.43
C GLU A 34 -11.00 -5.70 7.98
N TRP A 35 -10.84 -7.02 8.10
CA TRP A 35 -9.67 -7.73 7.62
C TRP A 35 -9.46 -7.57 6.10
N ARG A 36 -10.54 -7.66 5.30
CA ARG A 36 -10.47 -7.45 3.84
C ARG A 36 -10.05 -6.03 3.50
N MET A 37 -10.58 -5.03 4.22
CA MET A 37 -10.20 -3.62 4.05
C MET A 37 -8.73 -3.41 4.43
N PHE A 38 -8.28 -3.92 5.56
CA PHE A 38 -6.88 -3.84 5.96
C PHE A 38 -5.95 -4.49 4.93
N LYS A 39 -6.31 -5.68 4.44
CA LYS A 39 -5.54 -6.40 3.42
C LYS A 39 -5.45 -5.63 2.10
N SER A 40 -6.49 -4.90 1.71
CA SER A 40 -6.47 -4.10 0.47
C SER A 40 -5.51 -2.91 0.60
N VAL A 41 -5.50 -2.24 1.76
CA VAL A 41 -4.55 -1.16 2.07
C VAL A 41 -3.11 -1.66 2.05
N VAL A 42 -2.82 -2.79 2.70
CA VAL A 42 -1.47 -3.37 2.72
C VAL A 42 -1.00 -3.75 1.31
N LYS A 43 -1.86 -4.37 0.51
CA LYS A 43 -1.52 -4.71 -0.88
C LYS A 43 -1.21 -3.48 -1.72
N LYS A 44 -1.97 -2.40 -1.54
CA LYS A 44 -1.73 -1.12 -2.23
C LYS A 44 -0.34 -0.58 -1.86
N ARG A 45 -0.02 -0.51 -0.56
CA ARG A 45 1.30 -0.06 -0.08
C ARG A 45 2.44 -0.92 -0.60
N ILE A 46 2.30 -2.25 -0.56
CA ILE A 46 3.31 -3.14 -1.14
C ILE A 46 3.56 -2.82 -2.61
N LYS A 47 2.51 -2.55 -3.39
CA LYS A 47 2.67 -2.20 -4.81
C LYS A 47 3.35 -0.84 -5.02
N GLU A 48 3.03 0.16 -4.20
CA GLU A 48 3.49 1.54 -4.36
C GLU A 48 4.88 1.78 -3.75
N GLU A 49 5.17 1.14 -2.63
CA GLU A 49 6.40 1.32 -1.84
C GLU A 49 7.44 0.24 -2.14
N SER A 50 7.07 -0.87 -2.80
CA SER A 50 8.04 -1.87 -3.24
C SER A 50 8.91 -1.30 -4.35
N ILE A 51 10.18 -1.13 -4.03
CA ILE A 51 11.23 -0.90 -5.00
C ILE A 51 11.89 -2.25 -5.30
N ALA A 52 11.99 -2.60 -6.57
CA ALA A 52 12.71 -3.80 -6.98
C ALA A 52 14.19 -3.70 -6.61
N ILE A 53 14.77 -4.78 -6.08
CA ILE A 53 16.18 -4.80 -5.65
C ILE A 53 17.14 -4.36 -6.77
N GLY A 54 16.87 -4.74 -8.02
CA GLY A 54 17.66 -4.29 -9.18
C GLY A 54 17.64 -2.77 -9.34
N LEU A 55 16.48 -2.13 -9.18
CA LEU A 55 16.35 -0.67 -9.28
C LEU A 55 17.11 0.04 -8.14
N ILE A 56 17.20 -0.58 -6.96
CA ILE A 56 18.02 -0.04 -5.86
C ILE A 56 19.50 -0.05 -6.27
N TYR A 57 20.01 -1.16 -6.80
CA TYR A 57 21.40 -1.22 -7.25
C TYR A 57 21.71 -0.22 -8.37
N ASP A 58 20.81 -0.07 -9.34
CA ASP A 58 20.97 0.90 -10.42
C ASP A 58 21.02 2.34 -9.88
N GLN A 59 20.17 2.68 -8.91
CA GLN A 59 20.18 3.98 -8.24
C GLN A 59 21.48 4.22 -7.46
N GLU A 60 21.98 3.22 -6.74
CA GLU A 60 23.22 3.34 -5.98
C GLU A 60 24.45 3.46 -6.90
N LEU A 61 24.50 2.71 -8.00
CA LEU A 61 25.55 2.85 -9.01
C LEU A 61 25.53 4.23 -9.66
N ALA A 62 24.34 4.74 -10.02
CA ALA A 62 24.20 6.09 -10.55
C ALA A 62 24.71 7.14 -9.54
N ARG A 63 24.30 7.04 -8.27
CA ARG A 63 24.76 7.94 -7.20
C ARG A 63 26.28 7.89 -7.01
N ALA A 64 26.87 6.70 -7.03
CA ALA A 64 28.31 6.52 -6.92
C ALA A 64 29.05 7.20 -8.09
N ASN A 65 28.59 7.00 -9.33
CA ASN A 65 29.17 7.64 -10.51
C ASN A 65 29.06 9.16 -10.48
N PHE A 66 27.90 9.71 -10.06
CA PHE A 66 27.74 11.16 -9.88
C PHE A 66 28.67 11.72 -8.80
N SER A 67 28.85 10.98 -7.71
CA SER A 67 29.75 11.39 -6.62
C SER A 67 31.21 11.40 -7.06
N GLN A 68 31.63 10.41 -7.84
CA GLN A 68 32.98 10.37 -8.44
C GLN A 68 33.20 11.52 -9.42
N ALA A 69 32.23 11.83 -10.28
CA ALA A 69 32.31 12.95 -11.21
C ALA A 69 32.44 14.30 -10.48
N GLY A 70 31.67 14.51 -9.40
CA GLY A 70 31.78 15.72 -8.58
C GLY A 70 33.15 15.88 -7.91
N LEU A 71 33.71 14.78 -7.39
CA LEU A 71 35.06 14.78 -6.80
C LEU A 71 36.14 15.10 -7.85
N ALA A 72 36.07 14.47 -9.03
CA ALA A 72 37.03 14.71 -10.10
C ALA A 72 37.03 16.17 -10.58
N VAL A 73 35.85 16.79 -10.70
CA VAL A 73 35.74 18.23 -11.06
C VAL A 73 36.36 19.12 -9.98
N SER A 74 36.09 18.84 -8.70
CA SER A 74 36.62 19.64 -7.59
C SER A 74 38.15 19.59 -7.49
N LEU A 75 38.75 18.43 -7.75
CA LEU A 75 40.21 18.24 -7.76
C LEU A 75 40.86 18.98 -8.94
N SER A 76 40.28 18.86 -10.13
CA SER A 76 40.78 19.56 -11.32
C SER A 76 40.73 21.10 -11.20
N SER A 77 39.84 21.63 -10.34
CA SER A 77 39.72 23.07 -10.08
C SER A 77 40.68 23.56 -8.98
N GLN A 78 41.32 22.66 -8.21
CA GLN A 78 42.35 23.01 -7.22
C GLN A 78 43.76 22.98 -7.80
N GLU A 79 43.97 22.32 -8.95
CA GLU A 79 45.25 22.19 -9.63
C GLU A 79 45.50 23.26 -10.72
N ALA A 80 44.55 24.18 -10.93
CA ALA A 80 44.63 25.31 -11.88
C ALA A 80 44.81 26.65 -11.15
#